data_AF-A0A1S5Y1X2-F1
#
_entry.id   AF-A0A1S5Y1X2-F1
#
_cell.length_a   1.000
_cell.length_b   1.000
_cell.length_c   1.000
_cell.angle_alpha   90.00
_cell.angle_beta   90.00
_cell.angle_gamma   90.00
#
_symmetry.space_group_name_H-M   'P 1'
#
loop_
_entity.id
_entity.type
_entity.pdbx_description
1 polymer ?
#
loop_
_entity_poly.entity_id
_entity_poly.type
_entity_poly.pdbx_seq_one_letter_code
_entity_poly.pdbx_strand_id
1 'polypeptide(L)'
;RPAIRPWRRRGELAGAHENAEKPGEGAASEPHALKNAPSRLLWLKRRIDRASEQKSVVVRTRGRISYSSRVSTKYPVTMAVRVLRQHHVEFVPRLYAWEAHGGTAASATALGVDEHRVIKTLIFEDEKKEPLCILMHGDREVSAKNLARQIGKKTVGPCRPEVADRHSGYQVGGTSPFGLRRAMPVYIERTITELPVLYINAGARGFLVELAPADLVRVLSPQPVDVAIP
;
A
#
# COMPACT_ATOMS: atom_id res chain seq x y z
N ARG A 1 20.42 18.55 -48.01
CA ARG A 1 21.58 19.24 -48.65
C ARG A 1 21.01 20.16 -49.72
N PRO A 2 21.52 21.38 -49.94
CA PRO A 2 22.89 21.90 -49.73
C PRO A 2 22.91 23.05 -48.67
N ALA A 3 23.96 23.77 -48.30
CA ALA A 3 25.34 23.91 -48.72
C ALA A 3 26.19 24.38 -47.52
N ILE A 4 27.49 24.10 -47.64
CA ILE A 4 28.60 24.41 -46.73
C ILE A 4 29.13 25.82 -47.05
N ARG A 5 29.60 26.59 -46.03
CA ARG A 5 30.75 27.51 -46.14
C ARG A 5 31.45 27.79 -44.79
N PRO A 6 32.75 28.17 -44.80
CA PRO A 6 33.75 27.66 -43.86
C PRO A 6 34.56 28.71 -43.04
N TRP A 7 35.28 28.22 -42.02
CA TRP A 7 36.61 28.66 -41.50
C TRP A 7 36.84 30.09 -40.91
N ARG A 8 37.29 30.16 -39.64
CA ARG A 8 38.73 30.38 -39.28
C ARG A 8 39.02 30.28 -37.78
N ARG A 9 40.23 29.78 -37.48
CA ARG A 9 40.90 29.60 -36.18
C ARG A 9 41.67 30.86 -35.73
N ARG A 10 41.92 30.95 -34.41
CA ARG A 10 43.23 31.15 -33.71
C ARG A 10 42.92 31.42 -32.22
N GLY A 11 43.67 30.99 -31.20
CA GLY A 11 44.92 30.23 -31.00
C GLY A 11 44.92 29.81 -29.51
N GLU A 12 45.50 28.65 -29.16
CA GLU A 12 46.84 28.53 -28.48
C GLU A 12 46.84 29.10 -27.04
N LEU A 13 47.38 28.47 -25.99
CA LEU A 13 48.21 27.28 -25.78
C LEU A 13 48.32 27.00 -24.26
N ALA A 14 48.64 25.74 -23.96
CA ALA A 14 49.41 25.21 -22.83
C ALA A 14 48.88 25.30 -21.37
N GLY A 15 49.00 24.14 -20.70
CA GLY A 15 48.96 24.05 -19.24
C GLY A 15 48.65 22.65 -18.74
N ALA A 16 49.56 21.69 -18.95
CA ALA A 16 49.51 20.39 -18.31
C ALA A 16 49.81 20.53 -16.81
N HIS A 17 48.96 19.98 -15.95
CA HIS A 17 49.35 19.53 -14.61
C HIS A 17 48.56 18.28 -14.25
N GLU A 18 49.28 17.18 -14.27
CA GLU A 18 48.97 15.91 -13.64
C GLU A 18 49.07 16.08 -12.11
N ASN A 19 48.08 15.60 -11.36
CA ASN A 19 48.27 15.14 -9.98
C ASN A 19 47.05 14.35 -9.47
N ALA A 20 47.30 13.04 -9.29
CA ALA A 20 46.95 12.14 -8.21
C ALA A 20 45.61 12.27 -7.43
N GLU A 21 44.99 11.09 -7.30
CA GLU A 21 43.76 10.73 -6.59
C GLU A 21 43.68 11.12 -5.10
N LYS A 22 42.45 11.40 -4.63
CA LYS A 22 41.89 10.82 -3.41
C LYS A 22 40.38 10.53 -3.60
N PRO A 23 39.85 9.40 -3.08
CA PRO A 23 38.44 9.03 -3.25
C PRO A 23 37.57 9.75 -2.21
N GLY A 24 36.62 10.55 -2.66
CA GLY A 24 35.56 11.13 -1.84
C GLY A 24 34.29 10.27 -1.89
N GLU A 25 33.72 10.01 -0.72
CA GLU A 25 32.56 9.16 -0.43
C GLU A 25 31.43 9.28 -1.47
N GLY A 26 31.20 8.20 -2.21
CA GLY A 26 30.03 8.05 -3.05
C GLY A 26 28.80 7.75 -2.19
N ALA A 27 27.87 8.70 -2.11
CA ALA A 27 26.49 8.40 -1.79
C ALA A 27 26.01 7.27 -2.72
N ALA A 28 25.57 6.16 -2.13
CA ALA A 28 25.10 4.99 -2.87
C ALA A 28 23.90 5.38 -3.75
N SER A 29 24.17 5.68 -5.02
CA SER A 29 23.14 5.83 -6.03
C SER A 29 22.51 4.46 -6.27
N GLU A 30 21.20 4.33 -6.04
CA GLU A 30 20.45 3.12 -6.36
C GLU A 30 20.68 2.71 -7.83
N PRO A 31 20.99 1.43 -8.10
CA PRO A 31 21.25 0.97 -9.46
C PRO A 31 20.03 1.21 -10.36
N HIS A 32 20.30 1.73 -11.57
CA HIS A 32 19.32 2.18 -12.57
C HIS A 32 18.20 1.16 -12.86
N ALA A 33 18.46 -0.13 -12.66
CA ALA A 33 17.50 -1.23 -12.83
C ALA A 33 16.30 -1.19 -11.86
N LEU A 34 16.41 -0.51 -10.71
CA LEU A 34 15.33 -0.43 -9.71
C LEU A 34 14.23 0.56 -10.06
N LYS A 35 14.56 1.59 -10.84
CA LYS A 35 13.60 2.66 -11.19
C LYS A 35 12.47 2.17 -12.10
N ASN A 36 12.69 1.08 -12.84
CA ASN A 36 11.75 0.53 -13.83
C ASN A 36 11.27 -0.89 -13.50
N ALA A 37 11.55 -1.41 -12.30
CA ALA A 37 11.10 -2.74 -11.90
C ALA A 37 9.57 -2.74 -11.72
N PRO A 38 8.83 -3.75 -12.23
CA PRO A 38 7.40 -3.90 -11.95
C PRO A 38 7.15 -3.86 -10.45
N SER A 39 6.05 -3.24 -9.98
CA SER A 39 5.76 -3.04 -8.56
C SER A 39 5.89 -4.33 -7.72
N ARG A 40 5.58 -5.49 -8.33
CA ARG A 40 5.76 -6.82 -7.73
C ARG A 40 7.22 -7.22 -7.50
N LEU A 41 8.14 -6.91 -8.42
CA LEU A 41 9.58 -7.15 -8.25
C LEU A 41 10.18 -6.24 -7.18
N LEU A 42 9.80 -4.95 -7.19
CA LEU A 42 10.25 -4.00 -6.18
C LEU A 42 9.75 -4.40 -4.78
N TRP A 43 8.50 -4.85 -4.70
CA TRP A 43 7.91 -5.42 -3.48
C TRP A 43 8.65 -6.68 -3.01
N LEU A 44 8.95 -7.63 -3.92
CA LEU A 44 9.67 -8.85 -3.60
C LEU A 44 11.10 -8.54 -3.11
N LYS A 45 11.79 -7.59 -3.74
CA LYS A 45 13.13 -7.17 -3.32
C LYS A 45 13.09 -6.50 -1.94
N ARG A 46 12.19 -5.54 -1.72
CA ARG A 46 11.99 -4.89 -0.41
C ARG A 46 11.60 -5.89 0.68
N ARG A 47 10.93 -6.99 0.33
CA ARG A 47 10.64 -8.11 1.24
C ARG A 47 11.90 -8.87 1.61
N ILE A 48 12.77 -9.18 0.64
CA ILE A 48 14.06 -9.83 0.90
C ILE A 48 14.90 -8.93 1.83
N ASP A 49 14.96 -7.63 1.53
CA ASP A 49 15.73 -6.66 2.31
C ASP A 49 15.18 -6.51 3.75
N ARG A 50 13.85 -6.44 3.95
CA ARG A 50 13.23 -6.42 5.29
C ARG A 50 13.29 -7.76 6.02
N ALA A 51 13.28 -8.88 5.29
CA ALA A 51 13.47 -10.21 5.87
C ALA A 51 14.93 -10.44 6.31
N SER A 52 15.91 -9.69 5.77
CA SER A 52 17.28 -9.65 6.31
C SER A 52 17.39 -8.80 7.57
N GLU A 53 16.64 -7.69 7.69
CA GLU A 53 16.60 -6.87 8.91
C GLU A 53 15.94 -7.59 10.11
N GLN A 54 15.07 -8.57 9.88
CA GLN A 54 14.36 -9.31 10.93
C GLN A 54 15.01 -10.64 11.36
N LYS A 55 16.31 -10.87 11.10
CA LYS A 55 16.97 -12.14 11.43
C LYS A 55 18.14 -12.02 12.40
N SER A 56 17.90 -12.42 13.65
CA SER A 56 18.57 -13.58 14.25
C SER A 56 18.02 -13.92 15.65
N VAL A 57 17.34 -15.06 15.78
CA VAL A 57 17.33 -15.82 17.04
C VAL A 57 17.98 -17.16 16.75
N VAL A 58 19.18 -17.36 17.30
CA VAL A 58 19.89 -18.63 17.23
C VAL A 58 19.28 -19.54 18.30
N VAL A 59 18.47 -20.52 17.90
CA VAL A 59 18.05 -21.60 18.80
C VAL A 59 19.11 -22.69 18.75
N ARG A 60 19.92 -22.80 19.81
CA ARG A 60 20.89 -23.88 19.99
C ARG A 60 20.21 -25.07 20.68
N THR A 61 19.93 -26.12 19.92
CA THR A 61 19.62 -27.45 20.49
C THR A 61 20.54 -28.48 19.85
N ARG A 62 21.39 -29.10 20.68
CA ARG A 62 22.25 -30.28 20.39
C ARG A 62 22.71 -30.45 18.93
N GLY A 63 23.74 -29.71 18.54
CA GLY A 63 24.64 -30.08 17.43
C GLY A 63 24.14 -29.88 16.00
N ARG A 64 22.94 -29.33 15.77
CA ARG A 64 22.45 -29.00 14.43
C ARG A 64 22.07 -27.52 14.35
N ILE A 65 22.77 -26.76 13.50
CA ILE A 65 22.33 -25.43 13.10
C ILE A 65 21.16 -25.64 12.13
N SER A 66 19.93 -25.38 12.56
CA SER A 66 18.78 -25.32 11.67
C SER A 66 18.33 -23.87 11.49
N TYR A 67 18.31 -23.40 10.24
CA TYR A 67 17.74 -22.12 9.88
C TYR A 67 16.21 -22.28 9.79
N SER A 68 15.49 -21.97 10.87
CA SER A 68 14.03 -21.88 10.82
C SER A 68 13.63 -20.58 10.13
N SER A 69 13.20 -20.66 8.87
CA SER A 69 12.74 -19.51 8.07
C SER A 69 11.32 -19.05 8.40
N ARG A 70 10.69 -19.56 9.46
CA ARG A 70 9.34 -19.16 9.87
C ARG A 70 9.35 -18.61 11.28
N VAL A 71 9.54 -17.30 11.39
CA VAL A 71 8.96 -16.56 12.52
C VAL A 71 7.45 -16.72 12.39
N SER A 72 6.88 -17.61 13.19
CA SER A 72 5.43 -17.76 13.29
C SER A 72 4.87 -16.56 14.03
N THR A 73 4.75 -15.42 13.36
CA THR A 73 4.00 -14.29 13.91
C THR A 73 2.54 -14.72 13.96
N LYS A 74 2.03 -15.00 15.17
CA LYS A 74 0.64 -15.44 15.37
C LYS A 74 -0.28 -14.23 15.16
N TYR A 75 -1.03 -14.20 14.06
CA TYR A 75 -2.03 -13.17 13.76
C TYR A 75 -3.43 -13.80 13.62
N PRO A 76 -4.51 -13.03 13.82
CA PRO A 76 -5.88 -13.53 13.69
C PRO A 76 -6.17 -14.07 12.28
N VAL A 77 -6.84 -15.23 12.19
CA VAL A 77 -7.31 -15.78 10.90
C VAL A 77 -8.75 -15.30 10.67
N THR A 78 -8.87 -14.05 10.24
CA THR A 78 -10.15 -13.41 9.90
C THR A 78 -10.68 -13.90 8.55
N MET A 79 -11.91 -13.51 8.20
CA MET A 79 -12.45 -13.75 6.87
C MET A 79 -11.62 -13.07 5.76
N ALA A 80 -11.06 -11.89 6.02
CA ALA A 80 -10.19 -11.19 5.07
C ALA A 80 -8.91 -12.00 4.81
N VAL A 81 -8.26 -12.50 5.88
CA VAL A 81 -7.09 -13.37 5.77
C VAL A 81 -7.39 -14.64 4.99
N ARG A 82 -8.58 -15.24 5.19
CA ARG A 82 -9.01 -16.42 4.44
C ARG A 82 -9.13 -16.12 2.94
N VAL A 83 -9.76 -15.01 2.56
CA VAL A 83 -9.88 -14.57 1.16
C VAL A 83 -8.50 -14.31 0.55
N LEU A 84 -7.64 -13.57 1.24
CA LEU A 84 -6.28 -13.29 0.75
C LEU A 84 -5.49 -14.58 0.49
N ARG A 85 -5.56 -15.56 1.42
CA ARG A 85 -4.92 -16.87 1.25
C ARG A 85 -5.52 -17.68 0.10
N GLN A 86 -6.84 -17.70 -0.02
CA GLN A 86 -7.56 -18.40 -1.09
C GLN A 86 -7.18 -17.87 -2.48
N HIS A 87 -6.96 -16.57 -2.61
CA HIS A 87 -6.52 -15.93 -3.85
C HIS A 87 -4.99 -15.87 -4.02
N HIS A 88 -4.25 -16.57 -3.15
CA HIS A 88 -2.79 -16.60 -3.16
C HIS A 88 -2.17 -15.19 -3.18
N VAL A 89 -2.77 -14.25 -2.44
CA VAL A 89 -2.22 -12.91 -2.24
C VAL A 89 -1.07 -13.00 -1.26
N GLU A 90 0.06 -12.43 -1.66
CA GLU A 90 1.18 -12.22 -0.77
C GLU A 90 0.92 -10.97 0.09
N PHE A 91 1.02 -11.11 1.41
CA PHE A 91 0.82 -10.00 2.34
C PHE A 91 1.70 -10.12 3.57
N VAL A 92 1.98 -8.99 4.24
CA VAL A 92 2.67 -8.96 5.53
C VAL A 92 1.70 -8.52 6.63
N PRO A 93 1.46 -9.34 7.66
CA PRO A 93 0.65 -8.95 8.82
C PRO A 93 1.28 -7.78 9.59
N ARG A 94 0.47 -6.77 9.95
CA ARG A 94 0.87 -5.59 10.73
C ARG A 94 -0.08 -5.42 11.91
N LEU A 95 0.36 -5.85 13.09
CA LEU A 95 -0.41 -5.69 14.33
C LEU A 95 0.03 -4.42 15.05
N TYR A 96 -0.91 -3.73 15.66
CA TYR A 96 -0.68 -2.53 16.46
C TYR A 96 -1.69 -2.47 17.61
N ALA A 97 -1.37 -1.72 18.67
CA ALA A 97 -2.31 -1.49 19.76
C ALA A 97 -3.46 -0.62 19.25
N TRP A 98 -4.69 -1.16 19.26
CA TRP A 98 -5.85 -0.40 18.82
C TRP A 98 -6.29 0.60 19.88
N GLU A 99 -6.58 1.82 19.43
CA GLU A 99 -7.11 2.89 20.27
C GLU A 99 -8.48 3.32 19.76
N ALA A 100 -9.42 3.51 20.68
CA ALA A 100 -10.72 4.06 20.35
C ALA A 100 -10.55 5.49 19.79
N HIS A 101 -11.26 5.81 18.71
CA HIS A 101 -11.21 7.11 18.03
C HIS A 101 -9.87 7.52 17.41
N GLY A 102 -8.83 6.67 17.43
CA GLY A 102 -7.52 6.99 16.85
C GLY A 102 -7.47 7.04 15.31
N GLY A 103 -8.45 6.41 14.63
CA GLY A 103 -8.55 6.44 13.17
C GLY A 103 -7.31 5.88 12.46
N THR A 104 -7.05 6.37 11.25
CA THR A 104 -5.89 5.97 10.45
C THR A 104 -4.58 6.57 10.97
N ALA A 105 -4.59 7.81 11.46
CA ALA A 105 -3.43 8.49 12.05
C ALA A 105 -2.78 7.68 13.18
N ALA A 106 -3.57 7.08 14.08
CA ALA A 106 -3.05 6.23 15.15
C ALA A 106 -2.35 4.97 14.60
N SER A 107 -2.96 4.30 13.62
CA SER A 107 -2.35 3.11 13.00
C SER A 107 -1.08 3.45 12.19
N ALA A 108 -1.07 4.60 11.52
CA ALA A 108 0.06 5.10 10.76
C ALA A 108 1.25 5.38 11.69
N THR A 109 0.98 6.10 12.79
CA THR A 109 1.96 6.42 13.85
C THR A 109 2.51 5.14 14.48
N ALA A 110 1.64 4.23 14.92
CA ALA A 110 2.04 3.00 15.61
C ALA A 110 2.89 2.07 14.73
N LEU A 111 2.70 2.10 13.41
CA LEU A 111 3.43 1.27 12.45
C LEU A 111 4.62 2.00 11.81
N GLY A 112 4.79 3.30 12.06
CA GLY A 112 5.84 4.11 11.44
C GLY A 112 5.68 4.23 9.92
N VAL A 113 4.45 4.41 9.44
CA VAL A 113 4.12 4.48 8.01
C VAL A 113 3.38 5.77 7.68
N ASP A 114 3.45 6.18 6.42
CA ASP A 114 2.66 7.30 5.91
C ASP A 114 1.16 7.00 5.98
N GLU A 115 0.38 7.88 6.60
CA GLU A 115 -1.08 7.75 6.71
C GLU A 115 -1.76 7.69 5.33
N HIS A 116 -1.19 8.35 4.32
CA HIS A 116 -1.69 8.28 2.95
C HIS A 116 -1.67 6.85 2.39
N ARG A 117 -0.77 5.99 2.88
CA ARG A 117 -0.69 4.57 2.49
C ARG A 117 -1.58 3.67 3.35
N VAL A 118 -2.18 4.18 4.42
CA VAL A 118 -3.18 3.46 5.20
C VAL A 118 -4.55 3.68 4.56
N ILE A 119 -5.20 2.61 4.11
CA ILE A 119 -6.43 2.68 3.34
C ILE A 119 -7.64 2.43 4.24
N LYS A 120 -8.54 3.42 4.29
CA LYS A 120 -9.86 3.30 4.90
C LYS A 120 -10.76 2.45 4.03
N THR A 121 -11.48 1.55 4.68
CA THR A 121 -12.58 0.80 4.06
C THR A 121 -13.88 1.29 4.66
N LEU A 122 -14.64 2.04 3.87
CA LEU A 122 -15.89 2.66 4.33
C LEU A 122 -17.08 1.97 3.66
N ILE A 123 -18.13 1.76 4.43
CA ILE A 123 -19.41 1.27 3.91
C ILE A 123 -20.34 2.46 3.79
N PHE A 124 -20.79 2.71 2.58
CA PHE A 124 -21.73 3.75 2.21
C PHE A 124 -23.04 3.10 1.78
N GLU A 125 -24.10 3.91 1.69
CA GLU A 125 -25.39 3.52 1.12
C GLU A 125 -25.93 4.63 0.22
N ASP A 126 -26.69 4.26 -0.80
CA ASP A 126 -27.37 5.19 -1.69
C ASP A 126 -28.74 5.65 -1.14
N GLU A 127 -29.49 6.45 -1.92
CA GLU A 127 -30.83 6.91 -1.54
C GLU A 127 -31.84 5.77 -1.29
N LYS A 128 -31.57 4.55 -1.79
CA LYS A 128 -32.42 3.35 -1.62
C LYS A 128 -31.90 2.42 -0.53
N LYS A 129 -30.88 2.83 0.24
CA LYS A 129 -30.21 2.01 1.25
C LYS A 129 -29.48 0.79 0.67
N GLU A 130 -29.12 0.85 -0.61
CA GLU A 130 -28.25 -0.16 -1.22
C GLU A 130 -26.79 0.14 -0.85
N PRO A 131 -26.07 -0.81 -0.24
CA PRO A 131 -24.74 -0.57 0.28
C PRO A 131 -23.70 -0.62 -0.84
N LEU A 132 -22.61 0.08 -0.61
CA LEU A 132 -21.40 0.04 -1.40
C LEU A 132 -20.18 0.18 -0.50
N CYS A 133 -19.05 -0.36 -0.95
CA CYS A 133 -17.77 -0.19 -0.28
C CYS A 133 -16.94 0.84 -1.05
N ILE A 134 -16.30 1.78 -0.36
CA ILE A 134 -15.35 2.73 -0.95
C ILE A 134 -14.03 2.69 -0.19
N LEU A 135 -12.94 2.56 -0.95
CA LEU A 135 -11.57 2.61 -0.46
C LEU A 135 -11.00 4.02 -0.63
N MET A 136 -10.47 4.58 0.44
CA MET A 136 -9.93 5.95 0.47
C MET A 136 -8.61 6.00 1.25
N HIS A 137 -7.72 6.91 0.87
CA HIS A 137 -6.51 7.21 1.64
C HIS A 137 -6.83 7.64 3.07
N GLY A 138 -5.96 7.33 4.02
CA GLY A 138 -6.18 7.60 5.45
C GLY A 138 -6.33 9.08 5.74
N ASP A 139 -5.49 9.89 5.10
CA ASP A 139 -5.39 11.34 5.19
C ASP A 139 -6.43 12.10 4.35
N ARG A 140 -7.39 11.41 3.72
CA ARG A 140 -8.38 12.03 2.82
C ARG A 140 -9.81 11.63 3.15
N GLU A 141 -10.76 12.50 2.86
CA GLU A 141 -12.18 12.17 2.95
C GLU A 141 -12.78 11.83 1.58
N VAL A 142 -13.97 11.22 1.60
CA VAL A 142 -14.72 10.88 0.39
C VAL A 142 -15.71 11.99 0.11
N SER A 143 -15.58 12.65 -1.04
CA SER A 143 -16.62 13.54 -1.56
C SER A 143 -17.85 12.73 -1.97
N ALA A 144 -18.83 12.61 -1.07
CA ALA A 144 -20.09 11.90 -1.31
C ALA A 144 -20.83 12.41 -2.57
N LYS A 145 -20.77 13.73 -2.83
CA LYS A 145 -21.34 14.34 -4.03
C LYS A 145 -20.65 13.85 -5.31
N ASN A 146 -19.31 13.83 -5.34
CA ASN A 146 -18.57 13.35 -6.50
C ASN A 146 -18.76 11.85 -6.70
N LEU A 147 -18.79 11.07 -5.61
CA LEU A 147 -19.05 9.64 -5.65
C LEU A 147 -20.43 9.36 -6.25
N ALA A 148 -21.50 9.96 -5.70
CA ALA A 148 -22.86 9.80 -6.22
C ALA A 148 -22.94 10.09 -7.73
N ARG A 149 -22.32 11.18 -8.18
CA ARG A 149 -22.27 11.55 -9.60
C ARG A 149 -21.59 10.48 -10.46
N GLN A 150 -20.43 9.97 -10.03
CA GLN A 150 -19.65 9.00 -10.81
C GLN A 150 -20.34 7.63 -10.89
N ILE A 151 -21.08 7.25 -9.86
CA ILE A 151 -21.75 5.93 -9.79
C ILE A 151 -23.22 5.95 -10.23
N GLY A 152 -23.70 7.09 -10.75
CA GLY A 152 -25.06 7.25 -11.27
C GLY A 152 -26.16 7.20 -10.19
N LYS A 153 -25.88 7.70 -8.97
CA LYS A 153 -26.82 7.75 -7.85
C LYS A 153 -27.23 9.18 -7.53
N LYS A 154 -28.39 9.33 -6.89
CA LYS A 154 -28.88 10.66 -6.48
C LYS A 154 -28.08 11.18 -5.29
N THR A 155 -27.90 10.33 -4.29
CA THR A 155 -27.10 10.62 -3.10
C THR A 155 -26.42 9.36 -2.62
N VAL A 156 -25.24 9.51 -1.99
CA VAL A 156 -24.62 8.46 -1.19
C VAL A 156 -24.14 9.06 0.12
N GLY A 157 -23.97 8.24 1.14
CA GLY A 157 -23.38 8.65 2.40
C GLY A 157 -22.89 7.47 3.21
N PRO A 158 -22.06 7.70 4.24
CA PRO A 158 -21.60 6.63 5.11
C PRO A 158 -22.79 5.96 5.82
N CYS A 159 -22.78 4.64 5.89
CA CYS A 159 -23.71 3.91 6.73
C CYS A 159 -23.46 4.27 8.21
N ARG A 160 -24.52 4.20 9.02
CA ARG A 160 -24.37 4.17 10.47
C ARG A 160 -23.48 2.97 10.89
N PRO A 161 -22.71 3.04 11.98
CA PRO A 161 -21.81 1.97 12.39
C PRO A 161 -22.48 0.59 12.47
N GLU A 162 -23.68 0.49 13.04
CA GLU A 162 -24.38 -0.79 13.19
C GLU A 162 -24.80 -1.39 11.83
N VAL A 163 -25.13 -0.53 10.86
CA VAL A 163 -25.50 -0.92 9.50
C VAL A 163 -24.26 -1.34 8.72
N ALA A 164 -23.16 -0.60 8.86
CA ALA A 164 -21.87 -0.93 8.27
C ALA A 164 -21.37 -2.29 8.79
N ASP A 165 -21.49 -2.54 10.09
CA ASP A 165 -21.09 -3.80 10.71
C ASP A 165 -21.93 -4.96 10.17
N ARG A 166 -23.24 -4.72 10.01
CA ARG A 166 -24.15 -5.72 9.45
C ARG A 166 -23.83 -6.03 7.99
N HIS A 167 -23.58 -5.03 7.15
CA HIS A 167 -23.30 -5.26 5.73
C HIS A 167 -21.90 -5.86 5.50
N SER A 168 -20.90 -5.37 6.22
CA SER A 168 -19.52 -5.82 6.05
C SER A 168 -19.23 -7.15 6.75
N GLY A 169 -19.88 -7.45 7.88
CA GLY A 169 -19.49 -8.57 8.74
C GLY A 169 -18.25 -8.28 9.60
N TYR A 170 -17.78 -7.04 9.62
CA TYR A 170 -16.68 -6.55 10.46
C TYR A 170 -17.18 -5.47 11.41
N GLN A 171 -16.40 -5.15 12.44
CA GLN A 171 -16.68 -3.99 13.28
C GLN A 171 -15.99 -2.75 12.72
N VAL A 172 -16.63 -1.58 12.78
CA VAL A 172 -15.98 -0.29 12.50
C VAL A 172 -14.65 -0.17 13.27
N GLY A 173 -13.61 0.26 12.55
CA GLY A 173 -12.22 0.29 13.01
C GLY A 173 -11.42 -0.98 12.66
N GLY A 174 -12.07 -2.04 12.18
CA GLY A 174 -11.46 -3.27 11.66
C GLY A 174 -12.01 -3.70 10.30
N THR A 175 -12.82 -2.87 9.64
CA THR A 175 -13.50 -3.18 8.39
C THR A 175 -12.51 -3.47 7.27
N SER A 176 -12.61 -4.66 6.66
CA SER A 176 -11.84 -5.06 5.48
C SER A 176 -12.74 -5.08 4.24
N PRO A 177 -12.21 -4.80 3.03
CA PRO A 177 -12.98 -4.99 1.80
C PRO A 177 -12.97 -6.44 1.33
N PHE A 178 -12.06 -7.26 1.88
CA PHE A 178 -11.98 -8.68 1.58
C PHE A 178 -12.95 -9.44 2.47
N GLY A 179 -13.75 -10.34 1.90
CA GLY A 179 -14.63 -11.20 2.68
C GLY A 179 -15.83 -10.48 3.31
N LEU A 180 -16.32 -9.42 2.66
CA LEU A 180 -17.55 -8.74 3.05
C LEU A 180 -18.72 -9.74 3.13
N ARG A 181 -19.54 -9.62 4.17
CA ARG A 181 -20.68 -10.52 4.41
C ARG A 181 -21.79 -10.38 3.38
N ARG A 182 -22.15 -9.14 3.02
CA ARG A 182 -23.08 -8.85 1.93
C ARG A 182 -22.29 -8.52 0.67
N ALA A 183 -22.64 -9.15 -0.45
CA ALA A 183 -22.10 -8.74 -1.74
C ALA A 183 -22.54 -7.30 -2.06
N MET A 184 -21.58 -6.45 -2.43
CA MET A 184 -21.80 -5.04 -2.76
C MET A 184 -20.70 -4.55 -3.71
N PRO A 185 -20.95 -3.53 -4.55
CA PRO A 185 -19.91 -2.95 -5.38
C PRO A 185 -18.81 -2.35 -4.53
N VAL A 186 -17.57 -2.50 -4.99
CA VAL A 186 -16.37 -1.92 -4.37
C VAL A 186 -15.84 -0.83 -5.30
N TYR A 187 -15.68 0.37 -4.76
CA TYR A 187 -15.07 1.50 -5.41
C TYR A 187 -13.71 1.79 -4.76
N ILE A 188 -12.79 2.36 -5.53
CA ILE A 188 -11.45 2.70 -5.07
C ILE A 188 -11.07 4.09 -5.55
N GLU A 189 -10.52 4.91 -4.66
CA GLU A 189 -9.88 6.15 -5.10
C GLU A 189 -8.72 5.81 -6.04
N ARG A 190 -8.73 6.37 -7.26
CA ARG A 190 -7.83 5.98 -8.36
C ARG A 190 -6.36 5.97 -7.94
N THR A 191 -5.93 6.99 -7.20
CA THR A 191 -4.53 7.18 -6.76
C THR A 191 -4.03 6.09 -5.81
N ILE A 192 -4.91 5.30 -5.17
CA ILE A 192 -4.52 4.15 -4.35
C ILE A 192 -3.80 3.09 -5.20
N THR A 193 -4.18 2.95 -6.48
CA THR A 193 -3.57 1.96 -7.39
C THR A 193 -2.14 2.31 -7.79
N GLU A 194 -1.73 3.56 -7.59
CA GLU A 194 -0.41 4.10 -7.91
C GLU A 194 0.57 3.97 -6.74
N LEU A 195 0.09 3.58 -5.55
CA LEU A 195 0.93 3.41 -4.38
C LEU A 195 1.95 2.26 -4.60
N PRO A 196 3.18 2.39 -4.10
CA PRO A 196 4.14 1.28 -4.16
C PRO A 196 3.68 0.09 -3.30
N VAL A 197 3.01 0.38 -2.19
CA VAL A 197 2.40 -0.60 -1.28
C VAL A 197 1.39 0.12 -0.38
N LEU A 198 0.33 -0.59 0.00
CA LEU A 198 -0.72 -0.07 0.88
C LEU A 198 -0.84 -0.91 2.16
N TYR A 199 -1.45 -0.31 3.18
CA TYR A 199 -1.81 -0.95 4.44
C TYR A 199 -3.32 -0.88 4.61
N ILE A 200 -3.98 -2.01 4.81
CA ILE A 200 -5.44 -2.05 4.88
C ILE A 200 -5.90 -3.00 5.98
N ASN A 201 -7.04 -2.68 6.60
CA ASN A 201 -7.60 -3.49 7.67
C ASN A 201 -7.81 -4.94 7.23
N ALA A 202 -7.36 -5.86 8.08
CA ALA A 202 -7.40 -7.29 7.84
C ALA A 202 -8.57 -7.96 8.58
N GLY A 203 -9.66 -7.23 8.85
CA GLY A 203 -10.89 -7.77 9.42
C GLY A 203 -10.94 -7.80 10.95
N ALA A 204 -10.01 -7.12 11.63
CA ALA A 204 -10.00 -6.94 13.08
C ALA A 204 -9.35 -5.61 13.46
N ARG A 205 -9.82 -4.99 14.55
CA ARG A 205 -9.20 -3.80 15.14
C ARG A 205 -7.75 -4.09 15.54
N GLY A 206 -6.84 -3.16 15.28
CA GLY A 206 -5.42 -3.36 15.60
C GLY A 206 -4.69 -4.28 14.63
N PHE A 207 -5.31 -4.64 13.49
CA PHE A 207 -4.73 -5.57 12.53
C PHE A 207 -4.87 -5.09 11.08
N LEU A 208 -3.76 -4.64 10.51
CA LEU A 208 -3.63 -4.36 9.09
C LEU A 208 -2.86 -5.46 8.37
N VAL A 209 -2.97 -5.48 7.06
CA VAL A 209 -2.06 -6.20 6.16
C VAL A 209 -1.42 -5.20 5.21
N GLU A 210 -0.12 -5.39 4.99
CA GLU A 210 0.64 -4.71 3.96
C GLU A 210 0.62 -5.57 2.68
N LEU A 211 0.22 -4.99 1.55
CA LEU A 211 0.13 -5.70 0.26
C LEU A 211 0.26 -4.74 -0.93
N ALA A 212 0.55 -5.30 -2.11
CA ALA A 212 0.65 -4.52 -3.35
C ALA A 212 -0.75 -4.13 -3.86
N PRO A 213 -0.97 -2.89 -4.33
CA PRO A 213 -2.30 -2.48 -4.83
C PRO A 213 -2.81 -3.34 -5.99
N ALA A 214 -1.92 -3.86 -6.83
CA ALA A 214 -2.26 -4.77 -7.90
C ALA A 214 -2.96 -6.06 -7.40
N ASP A 215 -2.57 -6.58 -6.23
CA ASP A 215 -3.23 -7.75 -5.65
C ASP A 215 -4.62 -7.41 -5.10
N LEU A 216 -4.79 -6.22 -4.53
CA LEU A 216 -6.11 -5.71 -4.13
C LEU A 216 -7.03 -5.61 -5.34
N VAL A 217 -6.56 -4.98 -6.43
CA VAL A 217 -7.33 -4.82 -7.67
C VAL A 217 -7.69 -6.18 -8.27
N ARG A 218 -6.74 -7.11 -8.31
CA ARG A 218 -6.95 -8.47 -8.83
C ARG A 218 -8.03 -9.24 -8.07
N VAL A 219 -8.07 -9.11 -6.75
CA VAL A 219 -9.02 -9.86 -5.91
C VAL A 219 -10.40 -9.20 -5.86
N LEU A 220 -10.45 -7.88 -5.78
CA LEU A 220 -11.72 -7.15 -5.56
C LEU A 220 -12.36 -6.65 -6.85
N SER A 221 -11.59 -6.51 -7.94
CA SER A 221 -12.01 -5.85 -9.18
C SER A 221 -12.75 -4.51 -8.94
N PRO A 222 -12.19 -3.60 -8.12
CA PRO A 222 -12.89 -2.39 -7.72
C PRO A 222 -13.02 -1.41 -8.88
N GLN A 223 -14.10 -0.62 -8.89
CA GLN A 223 -14.30 0.45 -9.86
C GLN A 223 -13.56 1.71 -9.43
N PRO A 224 -12.62 2.25 -10.24
CA PRO A 224 -11.88 3.45 -9.89
C PRO A 224 -12.78 4.69 -9.93
N VAL A 225 -12.59 5.57 -8.95
CA VAL A 225 -13.29 6.87 -8.82
C VAL A 225 -12.31 7.97 -8.42
N ASP A 226 -12.68 9.22 -8.67
CA ASP A 226 -11.91 10.42 -8.34
C ASP A 226 -12.70 11.28 -7.34
N VAL A 227 -12.61 10.95 -6.05
CA VAL A 227 -13.46 11.47 -4.98
C VAL A 227 -12.72 11.90 -3.72
N ALA A 228 -11.38 11.86 -3.71
CA ALA A 228 -10.58 12.36 -2.60
C ALA A 228 -10.77 13.87 -2.39
N ILE A 229 -10.97 14.25 -1.15
CA ILE A 229 -10.89 15.64 -0.67
C ILE A 229 -9.99 15.69 0.57
N PRO A 230 -9.36 16.84 0.88
CA PRO A 230 -8.61 17.03 2.12
C PRO A 230 -9.45 16.74 3.36
#